data_AF-A0A534DUR5-F1
#
_entry.id   AF-A0A534DUR5-F1
#
_cell.length_a   1.000
_cell.length_b   1.000
_cell.length_c   1.000
_cell.angle_alpha   90.00
_cell.angle_beta   90.00
_cell.angle_gamma   90.00
#
_symmetry.space_group_name_H-M   'P 1'
#
loop_
_entity.id
_entity.type
_entity.pdbx_description
1 polymer ?
#
loop_
_entity_poly.entity_id
_entity_poly.type
_entity_poly.pdbx_seq_one_letter_code
_entity_poly.pdbx_strand_id
1 'polypeptide(L)'
;MIRSRALLAVVTVLSACAACCAARAADTTISKVMGSIDIGAGEHSGDVSTVNGSIHIGENAVVGRADTVNGSIAVERHATAAKLVTVNGSIHLKEAVRVGGSVQAVNGAVTLADGADVAGPLSNVNGAIRVAAAHVGGLIDTATGDIEIGPNAHVDGGIHVEKDTSWLHIWFWSEDTPRVVVGPGSVVGGTLKFERKVSLYVSDRATIGPVEGATAVRFSGDRPPG
;
A
#
# COMPACT_ATOMS: atom_id res chain seq x y z
N MET A 1 13.50 -22.16 7.58
CA MET A 1 12.81 -22.51 6.32
C MET A 1 11.37 -22.01 6.40
N ILE A 2 11.16 -20.72 6.16
CA ILE A 2 9.83 -20.10 6.20
C ILE A 2 9.35 -20.03 4.75
N ARG A 3 8.23 -20.69 4.49
CA ARG A 3 7.69 -20.97 3.16
C ARG A 3 7.07 -19.69 2.61
N SER A 4 7.71 -19.08 1.60
CA SER A 4 7.12 -18.01 0.79
C SER A 4 5.94 -18.61 0.00
N ARG A 5 4.72 -18.34 0.50
CA ARG A 5 3.44 -18.79 -0.08
C ARG A 5 2.49 -17.61 -0.34
N ALA A 6 2.93 -16.37 -0.10
CA ALA A 6 2.05 -15.21 -0.13
C ALA A 6 1.81 -14.67 -1.55
N LEU A 7 2.80 -14.71 -2.44
CA LEU A 7 2.66 -14.07 -3.76
C LEU A 7 1.78 -14.85 -4.76
N LEU A 8 1.67 -16.18 -4.64
CA LEU A 8 0.83 -16.97 -5.54
C LEU A 8 -0.68 -16.88 -5.24
N ALA A 9 -1.03 -16.36 -4.05
CA ALA A 9 -2.42 -16.25 -3.61
C ALA A 9 -3.13 -15.00 -4.16
N VAL A 10 -2.40 -13.92 -4.50
CA VAL A 10 -3.04 -12.67 -4.92
C VAL A 10 -3.66 -12.77 -6.33
N VAL A 11 -3.06 -13.58 -7.22
CA VAL A 11 -3.61 -13.80 -8.58
C VAL A 11 -4.83 -14.74 -8.57
N THR A 12 -5.01 -15.58 -7.53
CA THR A 12 -6.11 -16.56 -7.47
C THR A 12 -7.38 -16.05 -6.79
N VAL A 13 -7.36 -14.89 -6.13
CA VAL A 13 -8.53 -14.40 -5.36
C VAL A 13 -9.60 -13.73 -6.22
N LEU A 14 -9.30 -13.31 -7.45
CA LEU A 14 -10.31 -12.59 -8.24
C LEU A 14 -11.32 -13.47 -8.98
N SER A 15 -11.21 -14.80 -8.85
CA SER A 15 -12.08 -15.77 -9.54
C SER A 15 -13.07 -16.50 -8.61
N ALA A 16 -13.16 -16.14 -7.33
CA ALA A 16 -14.00 -16.87 -6.37
C ALA A 16 -14.69 -15.93 -5.37
N CYS A 17 -15.69 -15.18 -5.83
CA CYS A 17 -16.69 -14.61 -4.93
C CYS A 17 -18.07 -14.58 -5.59
N ALA A 18 -18.54 -15.75 -6.00
CA ALA A 18 -19.97 -16.01 -6.17
C ALA A 18 -20.33 -17.17 -5.22
N ALA A 19 -21.25 -16.89 -4.29
CA ALA A 19 -21.82 -17.77 -3.27
C ALA A 19 -21.08 -17.90 -1.92
N CYS A 20 -21.46 -17.05 -0.96
CA CYS A 20 -21.89 -17.51 0.36
C CYS A 20 -22.83 -16.47 0.99
N CYS A 21 -24.09 -16.85 1.22
CA CYS A 21 -25.08 -16.03 1.90
C CYS A 21 -24.83 -16.03 3.42
N ALA A 22 -24.70 -14.84 4.02
CA ALA A 22 -25.06 -14.60 5.42
C ALA A 22 -25.44 -13.13 5.60
N ALA A 23 -26.69 -12.87 5.97
CA ALA A 23 -27.28 -11.54 6.06
C ALA A 23 -26.82 -10.76 7.32
N ARG A 24 -26.41 -9.50 7.15
CA ARG A 24 -26.44 -8.47 8.21
C ARG A 24 -26.17 -7.06 7.65
N ALA A 25 -27.09 -6.13 7.97
CA ALA A 25 -27.20 -4.75 7.46
C ALA A 25 -27.30 -4.67 5.92
N ALA A 26 -28.00 -3.67 5.39
CA ALA A 26 -28.13 -3.47 3.95
C ALA A 26 -26.80 -2.97 3.36
N ASP A 27 -25.79 -3.85 3.37
CA ASP A 27 -24.48 -3.62 2.77
C ASP A 27 -24.65 -3.79 1.26
N THR A 28 -24.74 -2.67 0.54
CA THR A 28 -24.90 -2.72 -0.91
C THR A 28 -23.57 -3.15 -1.50
N THR A 29 -23.44 -4.43 -1.86
CA THR A 29 -22.28 -4.92 -2.61
C THR A 29 -22.42 -4.51 -4.08
N ILE A 30 -21.43 -3.80 -4.62
CA ILE A 30 -21.42 -3.35 -6.01
C ILE A 30 -20.30 -4.07 -6.76
N SER A 31 -20.66 -4.90 -7.73
CA SER A 31 -19.69 -5.60 -8.58
C SER A 31 -19.92 -5.24 -10.04
N LYS A 32 -18.87 -4.77 -10.73
CA LYS A 32 -18.90 -4.48 -12.17
C LYS A 32 -17.77 -5.22 -12.87
N VAL A 33 -18.00 -5.70 -14.09
CA VAL A 33 -16.90 -6.23 -14.92
C VAL A 33 -16.28 -5.12 -15.76
N MET A 34 -17.13 -4.23 -16.27
CA MET A 34 -16.74 -3.05 -17.05
C MET A 34 -17.37 -1.81 -16.42
N GLY A 35 -16.57 -0.76 -16.26
CA GLY A 35 -17.03 0.54 -15.80
C GLY A 35 -16.60 0.86 -14.38
N SER A 36 -16.42 2.16 -14.16
CA SER A 36 -16.03 2.71 -12.87
C SER A 36 -17.17 2.64 -11.85
N ILE A 37 -16.80 2.59 -10.58
CA ILE A 37 -17.71 2.73 -9.44
C ILE A 37 -17.40 4.07 -8.79
N ASP A 38 -18.45 4.86 -8.60
CA ASP A 38 -18.39 6.14 -7.90
C ASP A 38 -19.30 6.02 -6.69
N ILE A 39 -18.74 6.18 -5.50
CA ILE A 39 -19.46 6.25 -4.24
C ILE A 39 -19.48 7.73 -3.85
N GLY A 40 -20.67 8.30 -3.79
CA GLY A 40 -20.86 9.71 -3.55
C GLY A 40 -20.36 10.15 -2.17
N ALA A 41 -20.18 11.46 -2.00
CA ALA A 41 -19.77 12.01 -0.71
C ALA A 41 -20.80 11.67 0.39
N GLY A 42 -20.31 11.18 1.53
CA GLY A 42 -21.11 10.76 2.67
C GLY A 42 -21.94 9.50 2.42
N GLU A 43 -21.80 8.84 1.27
CA GLU A 43 -22.50 7.59 1.01
C GLU A 43 -21.88 6.41 1.75
N HIS A 44 -22.71 5.41 2.01
CA HIS A 44 -22.30 4.16 2.63
C HIS A 44 -22.49 3.04 1.62
N SER A 45 -21.42 2.26 1.41
CA SER A 45 -21.44 1.08 0.56
C SER A 45 -20.76 -0.06 1.28
N GLY A 46 -21.16 -1.29 0.96
CA GLY A 46 -20.48 -2.48 1.45
C GLY A 46 -19.19 -2.71 0.67
N ASP A 47 -19.00 -3.94 0.21
CA ASP A 47 -17.89 -4.28 -0.68
C ASP A 47 -18.14 -3.81 -2.12
N VAL A 48 -17.15 -3.15 -2.72
CA VAL A 48 -17.18 -2.67 -4.10
C VAL A 48 -16.04 -3.29 -4.90
N SER A 49 -16.34 -3.79 -6.09
CA SER A 49 -15.32 -4.42 -6.94
C SER A 49 -15.53 -4.16 -8.43
N THR A 50 -14.44 -3.93 -9.16
CA THR A 50 -14.47 -3.82 -10.62
C THR A 50 -13.25 -4.42 -11.30
N VAL A 51 -13.38 -5.03 -12.49
CA VAL A 51 -12.22 -5.57 -13.21
C VAL A 51 -11.58 -4.52 -14.09
N ASN A 52 -12.37 -3.85 -14.93
CA ASN A 52 -11.90 -2.80 -15.83
C ASN A 52 -12.62 -1.50 -15.51
N GLY A 53 -12.14 -0.82 -14.47
CA GLY A 53 -12.76 0.39 -13.96
C GLY A 53 -12.02 0.92 -12.74
N SER A 54 -12.10 2.22 -12.54
CA SER A 54 -11.58 2.84 -11.31
C SER A 54 -12.68 2.89 -10.25
N ILE A 55 -12.27 2.93 -8.99
CA ILE A 55 -13.19 3.11 -7.86
C ILE A 55 -12.89 4.46 -7.24
N HIS A 56 -13.89 5.33 -7.22
CA HIS A 56 -13.85 6.60 -6.53
C HIS A 56 -14.70 6.51 -5.26
N ILE A 57 -14.10 6.77 -4.11
CA ILE A 57 -14.76 6.82 -2.81
C ILE A 57 -14.78 8.28 -2.37
N GLY A 58 -15.97 8.88 -2.38
CA GLY A 58 -16.18 10.29 -2.11
C GLY A 58 -15.86 10.70 -0.68
N GLU A 59 -15.84 12.01 -0.45
CA GLU A 59 -15.50 12.59 0.85
C GLU A 59 -16.46 12.10 1.94
N ASN A 60 -15.95 11.76 3.13
CA ASN A 60 -16.74 11.21 4.24
C ASN A 60 -17.50 9.92 3.92
N ALA A 61 -17.29 9.28 2.76
CA ALA A 61 -17.95 8.03 2.44
C ALA A 61 -17.42 6.88 3.30
N VAL A 62 -18.25 5.87 3.51
CA VAL A 62 -17.89 4.65 4.24
C VAL A 62 -18.05 3.47 3.32
N VAL A 63 -16.96 2.75 3.08
CA VAL A 63 -16.92 1.57 2.22
C VAL A 63 -16.38 0.39 3.01
N GLY A 64 -16.88 -0.80 2.76
CA GLY A 64 -16.28 -2.05 3.22
C GLY A 64 -14.92 -2.26 2.54
N ARG A 65 -14.88 -3.20 1.60
CA ARG A 65 -13.69 -3.45 0.77
C ARG A 65 -13.82 -2.79 -0.59
N ALA A 66 -12.73 -2.25 -1.13
CA ALA A 66 -12.66 -1.78 -2.52
C ALA A 66 -11.56 -2.53 -3.29
N ASP A 67 -11.97 -3.26 -4.32
CA ASP A 67 -11.07 -4.14 -5.11
C ASP A 67 -11.13 -3.77 -6.61
N THR A 68 -9.98 -3.57 -7.26
CA THR A 68 -9.93 -3.44 -8.72
C THR A 68 -8.75 -4.19 -9.36
N VAL A 69 -8.89 -4.59 -10.63
CA VAL A 69 -7.77 -5.21 -11.37
C VAL A 69 -7.09 -4.19 -12.25
N ASN A 70 -7.79 -3.62 -13.21
CA ASN A 70 -7.25 -2.65 -14.16
C ASN A 70 -7.92 -1.31 -13.90
N GLY A 71 -7.48 -0.67 -12.82
CA GLY A 71 -8.06 0.57 -12.37
C GLY A 71 -7.42 1.08 -11.09
N SER A 72 -7.63 2.36 -10.84
CA SER A 72 -7.11 3.02 -9.64
C SER A 72 -8.20 3.13 -8.59
N ILE A 73 -7.81 3.19 -7.33
CA ILE A 73 -8.69 3.48 -6.21
C ILE A 73 -8.32 4.86 -5.67
N ALA A 74 -9.25 5.80 -5.76
CA ALA A 74 -9.11 7.12 -5.17
C ALA A 74 -10.07 7.21 -3.98
N VAL A 75 -9.53 7.55 -2.81
CA VAL A 75 -10.30 7.71 -1.58
C VAL A 75 -10.14 9.14 -1.10
N GLU A 76 -11.24 9.89 -1.15
CA GLU A 76 -11.27 11.31 -0.82
C GLU A 76 -11.25 11.54 0.70
N ARG A 77 -11.13 12.82 1.08
CA ARG A 77 -10.84 13.21 2.47
C ARG A 77 -11.84 12.62 3.46
N HIS A 78 -11.35 12.27 4.65
CA HIS A 78 -12.17 11.78 5.77
C HIS A 78 -12.98 10.50 5.50
N ALA A 79 -12.86 9.89 4.32
CA ALA A 79 -13.54 8.66 4.01
C ALA A 79 -12.94 7.49 4.81
N THR A 80 -13.74 6.46 5.01
CA THR A 80 -13.36 5.25 5.73
C THR A 80 -13.52 4.03 4.83
N ALA A 81 -12.48 3.18 4.79
CA ALA A 81 -12.51 1.90 4.12
C ALA A 81 -12.04 0.77 5.05
N ALA A 82 -12.56 -0.44 4.90
CA ALA A 82 -12.03 -1.60 5.61
C ALA A 82 -10.76 -2.15 4.94
N LYS A 83 -10.72 -2.24 3.61
CA LYS A 83 -9.58 -2.78 2.86
C LYS A 83 -9.55 -2.26 1.43
N LEU A 84 -8.36 -2.02 0.89
CA LEU A 84 -8.16 -1.55 -0.49
C LEU A 84 -7.20 -2.48 -1.22
N VAL A 85 -7.58 -2.93 -2.43
CA VAL A 85 -6.75 -3.82 -3.26
C VAL A 85 -6.78 -3.38 -4.72
N THR A 86 -5.62 -3.26 -5.35
CA THR A 86 -5.50 -3.11 -6.80
C THR A 86 -4.42 -4.00 -7.40
N VAL A 87 -4.60 -4.47 -8.64
CA VAL A 87 -3.58 -5.24 -9.35
C VAL A 87 -2.77 -4.37 -10.31
N ASN A 88 -3.42 -3.61 -11.18
CA ASN A 88 -2.81 -2.76 -12.20
C ASN A 88 -3.44 -1.37 -12.13
N GLY A 89 -2.99 -0.60 -11.15
CA GLY A 89 -3.45 0.75 -10.91
C GLY A 89 -2.97 1.27 -9.57
N SER A 90 -3.20 2.55 -9.30
CA SER A 90 -2.72 3.20 -8.10
C SER A 90 -3.78 3.27 -7.00
N ILE A 91 -3.33 3.37 -5.76
CA ILE A 91 -4.17 3.67 -4.60
C ILE A 91 -3.77 5.05 -4.08
N HIS A 92 -4.71 5.98 -4.06
CA HIS A 92 -4.51 7.32 -3.54
C HIS A 92 -5.44 7.56 -2.35
N LEU A 93 -4.86 7.67 -1.16
CA LEU A 93 -5.54 8.05 0.06
C LEU A 93 -5.31 9.55 0.30
N LYS A 94 -6.39 10.33 0.29
CA LYS A 94 -6.37 11.76 0.59
C LYS A 94 -6.25 12.01 2.10
N GLU A 95 -6.30 13.29 2.46
CA GLU A 95 -6.13 13.75 3.83
C GLU A 95 -7.11 13.06 4.80
N ALA A 96 -6.58 12.63 5.94
CA ALA A 96 -7.36 12.08 7.04
C ALA A 96 -8.28 10.90 6.68
N VAL A 97 -7.94 10.14 5.63
CA VAL A 97 -8.58 8.87 5.30
C VAL A 97 -8.25 7.82 6.36
N ARG A 98 -9.22 6.98 6.71
CA ARG A 98 -9.01 5.85 7.63
C ARG A 98 -9.21 4.52 6.92
N VAL A 99 -8.21 3.67 6.96
CA VAL A 99 -8.29 2.28 6.50
C VAL A 99 -8.17 1.35 7.69
N GLY A 100 -9.27 0.67 8.04
CA GLY A 100 -9.31 -0.21 9.22
C GLY A 100 -8.51 -1.51 9.08
N GLY A 101 -8.14 -1.88 7.86
CA GLY A 101 -7.37 -3.08 7.53
C GLY A 101 -6.13 -2.76 6.71
N SER A 102 -5.96 -3.45 5.59
CA SER A 102 -4.74 -3.37 4.78
C SER A 102 -4.94 -2.61 3.46
N VAL A 103 -3.83 -2.11 2.92
CA VAL A 103 -3.74 -1.57 1.56
C VAL A 103 -2.80 -2.47 0.74
N GLN A 104 -3.25 -2.94 -0.42
CA GLN A 104 -2.49 -3.87 -1.25
C GLN A 104 -2.48 -3.40 -2.71
N ALA A 105 -1.29 -3.30 -3.31
CA ALA A 105 -1.11 -3.03 -4.73
C ALA A 105 -0.17 -4.08 -5.34
N VAL A 106 -0.35 -4.43 -6.62
CA VAL A 106 0.61 -5.29 -7.32
C VAL A 106 1.46 -4.47 -8.29
N ASN A 107 0.86 -3.76 -9.22
CA ASN A 107 1.51 -2.92 -10.22
C ASN A 107 0.91 -1.52 -10.17
N GLY A 108 1.39 -0.70 -9.25
CA GLY A 108 0.99 0.69 -9.16
C GLY A 108 1.43 1.39 -7.90
N ALA A 109 1.38 2.71 -7.94
CA ALA A 109 1.81 3.52 -6.80
C ALA A 109 0.77 3.51 -5.68
N VAL A 110 1.24 3.54 -4.43
CA VAL A 110 0.40 3.74 -3.26
C VAL A 110 0.82 5.07 -2.63
N THR A 111 -0.13 5.99 -2.46
CA THR A 111 0.12 7.32 -1.85
C THR A 111 -0.82 7.55 -0.69
N LEU A 112 -0.26 7.81 0.49
CA LEU A 112 -0.94 8.24 1.69
C LEU A 112 -0.62 9.71 1.91
N ALA A 113 -1.65 10.56 1.85
CA ALA A 113 -1.54 11.99 2.16
C ALA A 113 -1.66 12.25 3.67
N ASP A 114 -1.49 13.52 4.04
CA ASP A 114 -1.39 13.98 5.41
C ASP A 114 -2.55 13.48 6.30
N GLY A 115 -2.20 12.96 7.47
CA GLY A 115 -3.16 12.46 8.44
C GLY A 115 -3.90 11.19 8.03
N ALA A 116 -3.62 10.58 6.87
CA ALA A 116 -4.15 9.27 6.53
C ALA A 116 -3.64 8.22 7.54
N ASP A 117 -4.52 7.29 7.89
CA ASP A 117 -4.26 6.27 8.90
C ASP A 117 -4.66 4.89 8.36
N VAL A 118 -3.67 4.01 8.22
CA VAL A 118 -3.86 2.61 7.83
C VAL A 118 -3.54 1.75 9.03
N ALA A 119 -4.56 1.14 9.64
CA ALA A 119 -4.38 0.37 10.87
C ALA A 119 -3.60 -0.94 10.65
N GLY A 120 -3.63 -1.49 9.43
CA GLY A 120 -2.98 -2.73 9.07
C GLY A 120 -1.72 -2.57 8.20
N PRO A 121 -1.28 -3.66 7.54
CA PRO A 121 -0.10 -3.62 6.68
C PRO A 121 -0.38 -2.95 5.33
N LEU A 122 0.69 -2.45 4.72
CA LEU A 122 0.71 -1.90 3.37
C LEU A 122 1.65 -2.76 2.53
N SER A 123 1.13 -3.41 1.49
CA SER A 123 1.93 -4.29 0.60
C SER A 123 1.89 -3.79 -0.84
N ASN A 124 3.04 -3.80 -1.51
CA ASN A 124 3.16 -3.48 -2.93
C ASN A 124 4.13 -4.42 -3.64
N VAL A 125 3.79 -5.06 -4.75
CA VAL A 125 4.81 -5.83 -5.50
C VAL A 125 5.74 -4.88 -6.27
N ASN A 126 5.18 -4.04 -7.13
CA ASN A 126 5.87 -3.14 -8.02
C ASN A 126 5.16 -1.77 -8.08
N GLY A 127 5.81 -0.75 -7.53
CA GLY A 127 5.33 0.62 -7.59
C GLY A 127 5.80 1.42 -6.39
N ALA A 128 5.86 2.75 -6.57
CA ALA A 128 6.31 3.63 -5.50
C ALA A 128 5.28 3.68 -4.35
N ILE A 129 5.77 3.58 -3.12
CA ILE A 129 5.00 3.82 -1.90
C ILE A 129 5.41 5.18 -1.35
N ARG A 130 4.45 6.07 -1.15
CA ARG A 130 4.66 7.38 -0.53
C ARG A 130 3.76 7.54 0.69
N VAL A 131 4.35 7.85 1.83
CA VAL A 131 3.64 8.08 3.09
C VAL A 131 4.00 9.46 3.61
N ALA A 132 3.14 10.46 3.41
CA ALA A 132 3.39 11.85 3.81
C ALA A 132 2.58 12.18 5.06
N ALA A 133 3.26 12.50 6.18
CA ALA A 133 2.64 12.84 7.46
C ALA A 133 1.46 11.92 7.86
N ALA A 134 1.59 10.63 7.55
CA ALA A 134 0.55 9.61 7.68
C ALA A 134 1.02 8.46 8.55
N HIS A 135 0.08 7.64 8.98
CA HIS A 135 0.31 6.51 9.88
C HIS A 135 0.04 5.17 9.19
N VAL A 136 0.97 4.22 9.35
CA VAL A 136 0.82 2.81 8.97
C VAL A 136 1.10 1.95 10.20
N GLY A 137 0.05 1.35 10.76
CA GLY A 137 0.13 0.51 11.97
C GLY A 137 0.75 -0.87 11.72
N GLY A 138 0.90 -1.28 10.46
CA GLY A 138 1.50 -2.55 10.08
C GLY A 138 2.88 -2.43 9.45
N LEU A 139 3.35 -3.56 8.91
CA LEU A 139 4.56 -3.65 8.10
C LEU A 139 4.30 -3.02 6.71
N ILE A 140 5.28 -2.28 6.20
CA ILE A 140 5.37 -1.94 4.78
C ILE A 140 6.18 -3.03 4.09
N ASP A 141 5.57 -3.72 3.14
CA ASP A 141 6.18 -4.85 2.42
C ASP A 141 6.22 -4.58 0.91
N THR A 142 7.39 -4.74 0.28
CA THR A 142 7.51 -4.60 -1.18
C THR A 142 8.57 -5.48 -1.84
N ALA A 143 8.48 -5.72 -3.14
CA ALA A 143 9.50 -6.46 -3.88
C ALA A 143 10.45 -5.55 -4.69
N THR A 144 9.90 -4.59 -5.44
CA THR A 144 10.69 -3.70 -6.32
C THR A 144 10.36 -2.21 -6.16
N GLY A 145 9.38 -1.86 -5.33
CA GLY A 145 8.92 -0.48 -5.18
C GLY A 145 9.90 0.43 -4.46
N ASP A 146 10.04 1.65 -4.95
CA ASP A 146 10.65 2.73 -4.17
C ASP A 146 9.76 3.07 -2.97
N ILE A 147 10.37 3.36 -1.83
CA ILE A 147 9.65 3.73 -0.61
C ILE A 147 10.09 5.13 -0.20
N GLU A 148 9.13 6.02 -0.03
CA GLU A 148 9.33 7.36 0.50
C GLU A 148 8.46 7.54 1.75
N ILE A 149 9.11 7.44 2.92
CA ILE A 149 8.52 7.84 4.19
C ILE A 149 8.80 9.34 4.33
N GLY A 150 7.78 10.14 4.08
CA GLY A 150 7.84 11.59 4.12
C GLY A 150 8.00 12.16 5.54
N PRO A 151 8.06 13.48 5.67
CA PRO A 151 8.20 14.13 6.96
C PRO A 151 7.05 13.77 7.90
N ASN A 152 7.38 13.56 9.18
CA ASN A 152 6.41 13.25 10.25
C ASN A 152 5.51 12.02 10.01
N ALA A 153 5.84 11.15 9.05
CA ALA A 153 5.14 9.88 8.89
C ALA A 153 5.55 8.87 9.96
N HIS A 154 4.64 7.96 10.31
CA HIS A 154 4.83 6.96 11.34
C HIS A 154 4.51 5.56 10.79
N VAL A 155 5.44 4.62 10.98
CA VAL A 155 5.29 3.22 10.54
C VAL A 155 5.64 2.32 11.71
N ASP A 156 4.65 1.62 12.26
CA ASP A 156 4.84 0.77 13.43
C ASP A 156 5.61 -0.51 13.10
N GLY A 157 5.20 -1.21 12.03
CA GLY A 157 5.67 -2.56 11.73
C GLY A 157 7.04 -2.67 11.07
N GLY A 158 7.63 -1.56 10.65
CA GLY A 158 8.92 -1.54 9.94
C GLY A 158 8.78 -1.58 8.42
N ILE A 159 9.87 -1.93 7.75
CA ILE A 159 9.94 -2.02 6.27
C ILE A 159 10.58 -3.35 5.89
N HIS A 160 9.94 -4.10 5.01
CA HIS A 160 10.50 -5.31 4.41
C HIS A 160 10.56 -5.15 2.90
N VAL A 161 11.75 -5.38 2.33
CA VAL A 161 11.91 -5.52 0.88
C VAL A 161 12.30 -6.96 0.57
N GLU A 162 11.39 -7.72 -0.04
CA GLU A 162 11.58 -9.12 -0.41
C GLU A 162 12.58 -9.25 -1.57
N LYS A 163 13.31 -10.37 -1.56
CA LYS A 163 14.07 -10.79 -2.73
C LYS A 163 13.09 -11.34 -3.77
N ASP A 164 13.12 -10.83 -5.00
CA ASP A 164 12.37 -11.47 -6.08
C ASP A 164 12.91 -12.90 -6.31
N THR A 165 12.07 -13.90 -6.05
CA THR A 165 12.39 -15.33 -6.16
C THR A 165 11.81 -15.98 -7.42
N SER A 166 11.23 -15.19 -8.32
CA SER A 166 10.60 -15.69 -9.55
C SER A 166 11.65 -16.21 -10.52
N TRP A 167 11.69 -17.53 -10.72
CA TRP A 167 12.56 -18.26 -11.67
C TRP A 167 12.52 -17.74 -13.12
N LEU A 168 11.39 -17.17 -13.55
CA LEU A 168 11.20 -16.51 -14.85
C LEU A 168 11.83 -15.11 -14.93
N HIS A 169 12.12 -14.45 -13.80
CA HIS A 169 12.59 -13.06 -13.73
C HIS A 169 14.12 -12.95 -13.79
N ILE A 170 14.83 -14.05 -13.50
CA ILE A 170 16.30 -14.15 -13.55
C ILE A 170 16.84 -13.98 -14.99
N TRP A 171 16.00 -14.15 -16.01
CA TRP A 171 16.43 -14.17 -17.42
C TRP A 171 16.12 -12.91 -18.22
N PHE A 172 15.28 -11.99 -17.71
CA PHE A 172 14.67 -10.97 -18.59
C PHE A 172 14.67 -9.51 -18.07
N TRP A 173 15.19 -9.19 -16.87
CA TRP A 173 15.02 -7.83 -16.32
C TRP A 173 16.22 -7.28 -15.55
N SER A 174 16.40 -5.96 -15.65
CA SER A 174 17.50 -5.18 -15.12
C SER A 174 17.47 -5.00 -13.60
N GLU A 175 18.67 -4.80 -13.06
CA GLU A 175 19.08 -4.56 -11.67
C GLU A 175 18.55 -3.24 -11.06
N ASP A 176 17.25 -2.95 -11.17
CA ASP A 176 16.71 -1.77 -10.50
C ASP A 176 16.84 -1.96 -8.98
N THR A 177 17.67 -1.10 -8.40
CA THR A 177 17.99 -1.07 -6.97
C THR A 177 16.96 -0.15 -6.32
N PRO A 178 15.99 -0.68 -5.55
CA PRO A 178 14.94 0.13 -4.96
C PRO A 178 15.53 1.21 -4.06
N ARG A 179 14.98 2.42 -4.14
CA ARG A 179 15.37 3.55 -3.30
C ARG A 179 14.41 3.67 -2.13
N VAL A 180 14.96 3.64 -0.92
CA VAL A 180 14.20 3.77 0.33
C VAL A 180 14.64 5.03 1.04
N VAL A 181 13.72 5.96 1.25
CA VAL A 181 13.97 7.24 1.91
C VAL A 181 13.14 7.32 3.18
N VAL A 182 13.82 7.61 4.28
CA VAL A 182 13.19 7.91 5.57
C VAL A 182 13.42 9.38 5.89
N GLY A 183 12.37 10.17 5.77
CA GLY A 183 12.36 11.64 5.85
C GLY A 183 12.43 12.19 7.28
N PRO A 184 12.61 13.51 7.44
CA PRO A 184 12.83 14.13 8.74
C PRO A 184 11.61 14.05 9.66
N GLY A 185 11.83 13.78 10.94
CA GLY A 185 10.77 13.66 11.94
C GLY A 185 9.91 12.40 11.78
N SER A 186 10.20 11.56 10.79
CA SER A 186 9.50 10.28 10.63
C SER A 186 10.00 9.24 11.64
N VAL A 187 9.13 8.29 11.94
CA VAL A 187 9.43 7.18 12.85
C VAL A 187 9.07 5.87 12.18
N VAL A 188 10.04 4.95 12.13
CA VAL A 188 9.85 3.57 11.69
C VAL A 188 10.21 2.69 12.88
N GLY A 189 9.20 2.18 13.59
CA GLY A 189 9.37 1.46 14.84
C GLY A 189 9.96 0.04 14.67
N GLY A 190 9.46 -0.69 13.68
CA GLY A 190 9.90 -2.06 13.39
C GLY A 190 11.24 -2.15 12.66
N THR A 191 11.71 -3.38 12.44
CA THR A 191 12.94 -3.67 11.72
C THR A 191 12.82 -3.26 10.25
N LEU A 192 13.88 -2.66 9.71
CA LEU A 192 14.05 -2.42 8.28
C LEU A 192 14.88 -3.56 7.69
N LYS A 193 14.21 -4.53 7.07
CA LYS A 193 14.81 -5.76 6.55
C LYS A 193 14.85 -5.75 5.03
N PHE A 194 16.03 -5.87 4.46
CA PHE A 194 16.25 -5.86 3.02
C PHE A 194 16.88 -7.17 2.57
N GLU A 195 16.18 -7.95 1.76
CA GLU A 195 16.68 -9.22 1.23
C GLU A 195 17.34 -9.08 -0.15
N ARG A 196 17.41 -7.85 -0.65
CA ARG A 196 18.09 -7.43 -1.88
C ARG A 196 18.84 -6.13 -1.65
N LYS A 197 19.73 -5.77 -2.59
CA LYS A 197 20.41 -4.48 -2.57
C LYS A 197 19.39 -3.35 -2.70
N VAL A 198 19.47 -2.38 -1.80
CA VAL A 198 18.66 -1.15 -1.81
C VAL A 198 19.55 0.07 -1.54
N SER A 199 19.12 1.22 -2.02
CA SER A 199 19.69 2.51 -1.67
C SER A 199 18.89 3.09 -0.51
N LEU A 200 19.34 2.87 0.72
CA LEU A 200 18.68 3.34 1.94
C LEU A 200 19.22 4.71 2.37
N TYR A 201 18.37 5.72 2.33
CA TYR A 201 18.64 7.08 2.82
C TYR A 201 17.82 7.36 4.06
N VAL A 202 18.48 7.81 5.13
CA VAL A 202 17.81 8.07 6.41
C VAL A 202 18.17 9.46 6.91
N SER A 203 17.17 10.29 7.16
CA SER A 203 17.39 11.60 7.75
C SER A 203 18.05 11.47 9.14
N ASP A 204 18.91 12.42 9.47
CA ASP A 204 19.41 12.64 10.82
C ASP A 204 18.31 12.89 11.87
N ARG A 205 17.17 13.45 11.44
CA ARG A 205 15.98 13.73 12.25
C ARG A 205 14.97 12.57 12.27
N ALA A 206 15.27 11.43 11.65
CA ALA A 206 14.40 10.27 11.64
C ALA A 206 14.76 9.27 12.75
N THR A 207 13.74 8.63 13.32
CA THR A 207 13.91 7.49 14.22
C THR A 207 13.61 6.20 13.48
N ILE A 208 14.53 5.25 13.47
CA ILE A 208 14.36 3.96 12.79
C ILE A 208 14.70 2.81 13.73
N GLY A 209 14.04 1.68 13.54
CA GLY A 209 14.41 0.40 14.13
C GLY A 209 15.70 -0.18 13.55
N PRO A 210 16.06 -1.41 13.95
CA PRO A 210 17.24 -2.11 13.44
C PRO A 210 17.23 -2.24 11.91
N VAL A 211 18.39 -2.13 11.28
CA VAL A 211 18.55 -2.29 9.83
C VAL A 211 19.27 -3.61 9.54
N GLU A 212 18.69 -4.42 8.66
CA GLU A 212 19.24 -5.71 8.22
C GLU A 212 19.36 -5.74 6.70
N GLY A 213 20.52 -6.17 6.17
CA GLY A 213 20.71 -6.38 4.73
C GLY A 213 20.92 -5.12 3.88
N ALA A 214 20.97 -3.93 4.49
CA ALA A 214 21.34 -2.68 3.84
C ALA A 214 22.24 -1.82 4.75
N THR A 215 22.92 -0.84 4.15
CA THR A 215 23.67 0.19 4.88
C THR A 215 22.93 1.52 4.72
N ALA A 216 22.53 2.13 5.84
CA ALA A 216 21.86 3.41 5.82
C ALA A 216 22.85 4.54 5.51
N VAL A 217 22.58 5.30 4.46
CA VAL A 217 23.26 6.57 4.15
C VAL A 217 22.51 7.68 4.87
N ARG A 218 23.16 8.30 5.85
CA ARG A 218 22.57 9.41 6.60
C ARG A 218 22.62 10.69 5.77
N PHE A 219 21.55 11.47 5.81
CA PHE A 219 21.51 12.80 5.20
C PHE A 219 20.89 13.83 6.13
N SER A 220 21.27 15.09 5.94
CA SER A 220 20.74 16.25 6.65
C SER A 220 19.85 17.10 5.74
N GLY A 221 18.88 17.80 6.31
CA GLY A 221 17.97 18.67 5.57
C GLY A 221 16.61 18.03 5.28
N ASP A 222 15.90 18.56 4.28
CA ASP A 222 14.52 18.15 3.98
C ASP A 222 14.42 17.11 2.86
N ARG A 223 15.51 16.88 2.12
CA ARG A 223 15.55 15.92 1.00
C ARG A 223 16.85 15.11 0.99
N PRO A 224 16.80 13.83 0.64
CA PRO A 224 17.99 13.01 0.45
C PRO A 224 18.82 13.48 -0.76
N PRO A 225 20.13 13.22 -0.79
CA PRO A 225 20.98 13.47 -1.95
C PRO A 225 20.65 12.47 -3.07
N GLY A 226 20.25 12.98 -4.25
CA GLY A 226 20.00 12.20 -5.47
C GLY A 226 19.01 11.06 -5.27
#